data_AF-A0AAV1T6H8-F1
#
_entry.id   AF-A0AAV1T6H8-F1
#
_cell.length_a   1.000
_cell.length_b   1.000
_cell.length_c   1.000
_cell.angle_alpha   90.00
_cell.angle_beta   90.00
_cell.angle_gamma   90.00
#
_symmetry.space_group_name_H-M   'P 1'
#
loop_
_entity.id
_entity.type
_entity.pdbx_description
1 polymer ?
#
loop_
_entity_poly.entity_id
_entity_poly.type
_entity_poly.pdbx_seq_one_letter_code
_entity_poly.pdbx_strand_id
1 'polypeptide(L)'
;MMPVRAEALTEEDDASESAEALTEDNDPSESAEALTEEKVVVAAVRSQHTEANESSDEFILARETVVRFVQDSIAEAVDKQKQNADKNGRANTLVFYKGDLVLLSTINLPKHVVTNLGSSKLLPKYIGPFRVCIA
;
A
#
# COMPACT_ATOMS: atom_id res chain seq x y z
N MET A 1 -18.81 -17.33 43.59
CA MET A 1 -20.14 -17.84 43.96
C MET A 1 -21.13 -17.23 42.98
N MET A 2 -21.66 -18.06 42.08
CA MET A 2 -22.62 -17.76 40.99
C MET A 2 -24.04 -17.47 41.56
N PRO A 3 -25.15 -17.26 40.79
CA PRO A 3 -25.40 -17.17 39.32
C PRO A 3 -26.26 -15.90 38.96
N VAL A 4 -26.80 -15.59 37.77
CA VAL A 4 -27.91 -16.24 37.02
C VAL A 4 -28.06 -15.61 35.62
N ARG A 5 -28.38 -16.49 34.66
CA ARG A 5 -28.71 -16.36 33.23
C ARG A 5 -30.04 -15.65 32.96
N ALA A 6 -30.14 -14.93 31.84
CA ALA A 6 -31.40 -14.79 31.10
C ALA A 6 -31.10 -14.59 29.60
N GLU A 7 -31.50 -15.57 28.81
CA GLU A 7 -31.69 -15.46 27.36
C GLU A 7 -33.02 -14.75 27.09
N ALA A 8 -33.08 -13.92 26.05
CA ALA A 8 -34.34 -13.52 25.43
C ALA A 8 -34.13 -13.47 23.91
N LEU A 9 -34.62 -14.51 23.25
CA LEU A 9 -35.05 -14.50 21.87
C LEU A 9 -36.31 -13.64 21.78
N THR A 10 -36.39 -12.74 20.81
CA THR A 10 -37.67 -12.30 20.25
C THR A 10 -37.55 -12.38 18.74
N GLU A 11 -38.11 -13.47 18.23
CA GLU A 11 -38.71 -13.58 16.91
C GLU A 11 -39.76 -12.47 16.76
N GLU A 12 -39.73 -11.73 15.66
CA GLU A 12 -40.88 -10.97 15.17
C GLU A 12 -41.01 -11.35 13.69
N ASP A 13 -41.85 -12.36 13.48
CA ASP A 13 -42.54 -12.62 12.23
C ASP A 13 -43.47 -11.45 11.94
N ASP A 14 -43.37 -10.85 10.75
CA ASP A 14 -44.50 -10.15 10.15
C ASP A 14 -44.67 -10.64 8.72
N ALA A 15 -45.57 -11.60 8.60
CA ALA A 15 -46.18 -12.01 7.36
C ALA A 15 -46.96 -10.83 6.75
N SER A 16 -46.63 -10.45 5.53
CA SER A 16 -47.57 -9.82 4.61
C SER A 16 -47.54 -10.57 3.29
N GLU A 17 -48.27 -11.68 3.31
CA GLU A 17 -48.75 -12.37 2.13
C GLU A 17 -49.79 -11.48 1.44
N SER A 18 -49.55 -11.14 0.18
CA SER A 18 -50.59 -10.69 -0.74
C SER A 18 -50.37 -11.41 -2.05
N ALA A 19 -51.29 -12.32 -2.29
CA ALA A 19 -51.41 -13.16 -3.47
C ALA A 19 -51.34 -12.35 -4.77
N GLU A 20 -50.66 -12.90 -5.78
CA GLU A 20 -51.28 -13.11 -7.09
C GLU A 20 -50.75 -14.41 -7.70
N ALA A 21 -51.67 -15.36 -7.84
CA ALA A 21 -51.52 -16.53 -8.65
C ALA A 21 -51.87 -16.14 -10.10
N LEU A 22 -50.91 -16.29 -11.01
CA LEU A 22 -51.20 -16.60 -12.41
C LEU A 22 -50.42 -17.86 -12.77
N THR A 23 -51.16 -18.95 -12.75
CA THR A 23 -50.86 -20.21 -13.41
C THR A 23 -50.75 -19.96 -14.91
N GLU A 24 -49.54 -20.03 -15.47
CA GLU A 24 -49.37 -20.37 -16.88
C GLU A 24 -49.07 -21.86 -16.96
N ASP A 25 -50.08 -22.61 -17.39
CA ASP A 25 -50.01 -24.00 -17.77
C ASP A 25 -48.83 -24.22 -18.72
N ASN A 26 -47.86 -25.04 -18.31
CA ASN A 26 -46.89 -25.61 -19.22
C ASN A 26 -46.90 -27.13 -19.04
N ASP A 27 -47.68 -27.77 -19.91
CA ASP A 27 -47.90 -29.21 -19.96
C ASP A 27 -46.58 -30.01 -20.01
N PRO A 28 -46.47 -31.13 -19.27
CA PRO A 28 -45.29 -31.98 -19.27
C PRO A 28 -45.43 -33.01 -20.40
N SER A 29 -44.91 -32.69 -21.58
CA SER A 29 -44.73 -33.68 -22.65
C SER A 29 -43.24 -33.88 -22.90
N GLU A 30 -42.76 -35.06 -22.51
CA GLU A 30 -41.47 -35.62 -22.88
C GLU A 30 -41.17 -35.45 -24.38
N SER A 31 -39.99 -34.94 -24.69
CA SER A 31 -39.22 -35.35 -25.87
C SER A 31 -37.75 -35.03 -25.62
N ALA A 32 -36.96 -36.08 -25.40
CA ALA A 32 -35.51 -36.01 -25.36
C ALA A 32 -35.00 -35.57 -26.75
N GLU A 33 -34.77 -34.26 -26.93
CA GLU A 33 -34.31 -33.73 -28.22
C GLU A 33 -33.04 -32.90 -28.03
N ALA A 34 -31.97 -33.47 -28.59
CA ALA A 34 -30.70 -32.89 -28.99
C ALA A 34 -30.28 -31.57 -28.32
N LEU A 35 -29.16 -31.64 -27.57
CA LEU A 35 -28.32 -30.48 -27.28
C LEU A 35 -27.98 -29.77 -28.59
N THR A 36 -28.75 -28.74 -28.94
CA THR A 36 -28.51 -27.90 -30.12
C THR A 36 -27.10 -27.33 -30.02
N GLU A 37 -26.33 -27.47 -31.09
CA GLU A 37 -24.90 -27.11 -31.17
C GLU A 37 -24.62 -25.70 -30.64
N GLU A 38 -25.56 -24.76 -30.81
CA GLU A 38 -25.48 -23.39 -30.31
C GLU A 38 -25.39 -23.29 -28.77
N LYS A 39 -26.11 -24.13 -28.02
CA LYS A 39 -26.07 -24.13 -26.55
C LYS A 39 -24.78 -24.73 -26.01
N VAL A 40 -24.17 -25.66 -26.74
CA VAL A 40 -22.86 -26.27 -26.45
C VAL A 40 -21.73 -25.28 -26.75
N VAL A 41 -21.82 -24.54 -27.87
CA VAL A 41 -20.85 -23.51 -28.24
C VAL A 41 -20.88 -22.33 -27.26
N VAL A 42 -22.07 -21.89 -26.84
CA VAL A 42 -22.19 -20.81 -25.83
C VAL A 42 -21.64 -21.25 -24.47
N ALA A 43 -21.88 -22.49 -24.03
CA ALA A 43 -21.30 -23.03 -22.80
C ALA A 43 -19.76 -23.15 -22.88
N ALA A 44 -19.23 -23.58 -24.03
CA ALA A 44 -17.79 -23.68 -24.28
C ALA A 44 -17.10 -22.30 -24.38
N VAL A 45 -17.76 -21.31 -24.98
CA VAL A 45 -17.27 -19.92 -25.01
C VAL A 45 -17.29 -19.31 -23.59
N ARG A 46 -18.32 -19.61 -22.80
CA ARG A 46 -18.43 -19.15 -21.42
C ARG A 46 -17.37 -19.79 -20.51
N SER A 47 -17.06 -21.08 -20.71
CA SER A 47 -15.98 -21.75 -19.98
C SER A 47 -14.59 -21.24 -20.42
N GLN A 48 -14.38 -20.95 -21.71
CA GLN A 48 -13.14 -20.32 -22.16
C GLN A 48 -12.94 -18.92 -21.56
N HIS A 49 -14.02 -18.17 -21.39
CA HIS A 49 -13.99 -16.85 -20.76
C HIS A 49 -13.69 -16.93 -19.25
N THR A 50 -14.20 -17.92 -18.52
CA THR A 50 -13.89 -18.09 -17.08
C THR A 50 -12.42 -18.47 -16.86
N GLU A 51 -11.89 -19.42 -17.63
CA GLU A 51 -10.48 -19.85 -17.53
C GLU A 51 -9.50 -18.73 -17.92
N ALA A 52 -9.83 -17.94 -18.95
CA ALA A 52 -9.04 -16.77 -19.33
C ALA A 52 -9.04 -15.67 -18.26
N ASN A 53 -10.17 -15.46 -17.57
CA ASN A 53 -10.24 -14.52 -16.45
C ASN A 53 -9.47 -15.04 -15.23
N GLU A 54 -9.57 -16.33 -14.91
CA GLU A 54 -8.82 -16.95 -13.81
C GLU A 54 -7.30 -16.82 -14.04
N SER A 55 -6.82 -17.02 -15.26
CA SER A 55 -5.40 -16.80 -15.60
C SER A 55 -4.96 -15.33 -15.52
N SER A 56 -5.89 -14.39 -15.78
CA SER A 56 -5.63 -12.95 -15.65
C SER A 56 -5.58 -12.53 -14.18
N ASP A 57 -6.49 -13.07 -13.36
CA ASP A 57 -6.56 -12.83 -11.93
C ASP A 57 -5.31 -13.38 -11.22
N GLU A 58 -4.86 -14.59 -11.58
CA GLU A 58 -3.61 -15.16 -11.06
C GLU A 58 -2.39 -14.27 -11.40
N PHE A 59 -2.33 -13.75 -12.63
CA PHE A 59 -1.25 -12.86 -13.05
C PHE A 59 -1.27 -11.52 -12.30
N ILE A 60 -2.45 -10.96 -12.06
CA ILE A 60 -2.62 -9.72 -11.27
C ILE A 60 -2.16 -9.96 -9.83
N LEU A 61 -2.62 -11.04 -9.20
CA LEU A 61 -2.21 -11.42 -7.83
C LEU A 61 -0.69 -11.65 -7.75
N ALA A 62 -0.10 -12.32 -8.74
CA ALA A 62 1.35 -12.53 -8.81
C ALA A 62 2.12 -11.21 -8.93
N ARG A 63 1.61 -10.21 -9.64
CA ARG A 63 2.24 -8.88 -9.70
C ARG A 63 2.05 -8.08 -8.43
N GLU A 64 0.87 -8.12 -7.84
CA GLU A 64 0.58 -7.42 -6.60
C GLU A 64 1.46 -7.91 -5.45
N THR A 65 1.65 -9.23 -5.35
CA THR A 65 2.55 -9.85 -4.37
C THR A 65 4.00 -9.38 -4.54
N VAL A 66 4.51 -9.30 -5.78
CA VAL A 66 5.85 -8.78 -6.06
C VAL A 66 5.97 -7.31 -5.70
N VAL A 67 4.98 -6.48 -6.06
CA VAL A 67 4.99 -5.05 -5.73
C VAL A 67 4.97 -4.84 -4.22
N ARG A 68 4.12 -5.58 -3.50
CA ARG A 68 4.06 -5.54 -2.04
C ARG A 68 5.39 -5.94 -1.42
N PHE A 69 6.00 -7.03 -1.89
CA PHE A 69 7.29 -7.49 -1.40
C PHE A 69 8.38 -6.41 -1.55
N VAL A 70 8.43 -5.72 -2.69
CA VAL A 70 9.38 -4.63 -2.91
C VAL A 70 9.10 -3.45 -1.98
N GLN A 71 7.84 -3.06 -1.80
CA GLN A 71 7.45 -1.99 -0.89
C GLN A 71 7.84 -2.30 0.55
N ASP A 72 7.55 -3.50 1.03
CA ASP A 72 7.86 -3.95 2.38
C ASP A 72 9.39 -4.03 2.57
N SER A 73 10.13 -4.51 1.57
CA SER A 73 11.60 -4.54 1.58
C SER A 73 12.20 -3.13 1.67
N ILE A 74 11.63 -2.16 0.95
CA ILE A 74 12.07 -0.76 1.01
C ILE A 74 11.75 -0.17 2.39
N ALA A 75 10.55 -0.40 2.92
CA ALA A 75 10.16 0.06 4.25
C ALA A 75 11.11 -0.49 5.32
N GLU A 76 11.41 -1.80 5.29
CA GLU A 76 12.33 -2.44 6.22
C GLU A 76 13.75 -1.86 6.11
N ALA A 77 14.23 -1.59 4.88
CA ALA A 77 15.53 -0.97 4.66
C ALA A 77 15.59 0.47 5.22
N VAL A 78 14.54 1.25 5.03
CA VAL A 78 14.42 2.61 5.59
C VAL A 78 14.40 2.56 7.12
N ASP A 79 13.63 1.65 7.71
CA ASP A 79 13.58 1.49 9.16
C ASP A 79 14.94 1.09 9.74
N LYS A 80 15.67 0.19 9.07
CA LYS A 80 17.06 -0.15 9.45
C LYS A 80 17.98 1.05 9.35
N GLN A 81 17.89 1.85 8.29
CA GLN A 81 18.67 3.07 8.15
C GLN A 81 18.35 4.07 9.26
N LYS A 82 17.07 4.25 9.58
CA LYS A 82 16.61 5.13 10.67
C LYS A 82 17.15 4.64 12.01
N GLN A 83 16.99 3.36 12.34
CA GLN A 83 17.53 2.81 13.59
C GLN A 83 19.05 2.97 13.68
N ASN A 84 19.79 2.76 12.59
CA ASN A 84 21.23 2.97 12.57
C ASN A 84 21.58 4.46 12.69
N ALA A 85 20.82 5.36 12.07
CA ALA A 85 20.98 6.79 12.19
C ALA A 85 20.59 7.31 13.59
N ASP A 86 19.65 6.67 14.28
CA ASP A 86 19.26 7.02 15.65
C ASP A 86 20.32 6.52 16.65
N LYS A 87 20.80 5.29 16.49
CA LYS A 87 21.82 4.67 17.36
C LYS A 87 23.20 5.29 17.17
N ASN A 88 23.60 5.49 15.92
CA ASN A 88 24.92 6.01 15.55
C ASN A 88 24.81 7.46 15.07
N GLY A 89 23.76 8.16 15.52
CA GLY A 89 23.45 9.52 15.12
C GLY A 89 24.63 10.47 15.23
N ARG A 90 24.53 11.56 14.45
CA ARG A 90 25.55 12.56 14.17
C ARG A 90 26.65 12.56 15.23
N ALA A 91 27.83 12.09 14.86
CA ALA A 91 29.03 12.10 15.70
C ALA A 91 29.38 13.50 16.26
N ASN A 92 28.76 14.55 15.72
CA ASN A 92 28.85 15.90 16.23
C ASN A 92 27.74 16.15 17.27
N THR A 93 28.07 15.91 18.54
CA THR A 93 27.22 16.15 19.72
C THR A 93 27.10 17.64 20.08
N LEU A 94 27.77 18.53 19.34
CA LEU A 94 27.72 19.97 19.59
C LEU A 94 26.33 20.51 19.24
N VAL A 95 25.56 20.83 20.28
CA VAL A 95 24.28 21.54 20.18
C VAL A 95 24.59 23.04 20.15
N PHE A 96 24.00 23.75 19.19
CA PHE A 96 24.11 25.20 19.08
C PHE A 96 22.81 25.87 19.48
N TYR A 97 22.91 27.01 20.16
CA TYR A 97 21.78 27.84 20.56
C TYR A 97 21.63 29.05 19.66
N LYS A 98 20.44 29.64 19.66
CA LYS A 98 20.16 30.87 18.91
C LYS A 98 21.12 31.98 19.36
N GLY A 99 21.79 32.61 18.41
CA GLY A 99 22.75 33.69 18.66
C GLY A 99 24.21 33.24 18.81
N ASP A 100 24.48 31.94 18.91
CA ASP A 100 25.85 31.41 18.91
C ASP A 100 26.59 31.78 17.62
N LEU A 101 27.88 32.08 17.76
CA LEU A 101 28.79 32.30 16.63
C LEU A 101 29.47 30.99 16.25
N VAL A 102 29.15 30.49 15.08
CA VAL A 102 29.67 29.23 14.56
C VAL A 102 30.47 29.44 13.28
N LEU A 103 31.48 28.61 13.06
CA LEU A 103 32.22 28.57 11.80
C LEU A 103 31.59 27.53 10.87
N LEU A 104 31.36 27.91 9.62
CA LEU A 104 30.76 27.01 8.63
C LEU A 104 31.86 26.27 7.85
N SER A 105 31.76 24.94 7.77
CA SER A 105 32.71 24.13 7.02
C SER A 105 32.53 24.32 5.51
N THR A 106 33.64 24.44 4.79
CA THR A 106 33.64 24.59 3.33
C THR A 106 33.52 23.28 2.55
N ILE A 107 33.60 22.12 3.23
CA ILE A 107 33.62 20.79 2.60
C ILE A 107 32.34 20.52 1.78
N ASN A 108 31.19 20.91 2.32
CA ASN A 108 29.88 20.66 1.70
C ASN A 108 29.27 21.89 1.05
N LEU A 109 30.06 22.97 0.87
CA LEU A 109 29.58 24.18 0.22
C LEU A 109 29.70 24.06 -1.30
N PRO A 110 28.76 24.65 -2.05
CA PRO A 110 28.90 24.76 -3.50
C PRO A 110 30.20 25.48 -3.88
N LYS A 111 30.85 25.04 -4.97
CA LYS A 111 32.16 25.56 -5.43
C LYS A 111 32.19 27.06 -5.73
N HIS A 112 31.03 27.68 -5.95
CA HIS A 112 30.91 29.12 -6.23
C HIS A 112 30.80 29.97 -4.95
N VAL A 113 30.48 29.37 -3.80
CA VAL A 113 30.34 30.08 -2.52
C VAL A 113 31.69 30.43 -1.92
N VAL A 114 32.72 29.63 -2.23
CA VAL A 114 34.09 29.85 -1.77
C VAL A 114 34.98 30.05 -3.00
N THR A 115 35.65 31.19 -3.09
CA THR A 115 36.51 31.54 -4.23
C THR A 115 37.73 30.64 -4.29
N ASN A 116 37.69 29.64 -5.17
CA ASN A 116 38.80 28.73 -5.42
C ASN A 116 39.71 29.29 -6.53
N LEU A 117 40.87 29.85 -6.17
CA LEU A 117 41.89 30.36 -7.11
C LEU A 117 42.65 29.22 -7.80
N GLY A 118 41.94 28.33 -8.48
CA GLY A 118 42.52 27.21 -9.26
C GLY A 118 43.00 26.00 -8.45
N SER A 119 42.97 26.02 -7.11
CA SER A 119 43.22 24.84 -6.27
C SER A 119 42.49 24.94 -4.93
N SER A 120 42.13 23.79 -4.32
CA SER A 120 41.49 23.73 -2.99
C SER A 120 42.46 23.61 -1.81
N LYS A 121 43.76 23.43 -2.07
CA LYS A 121 44.76 23.07 -1.04
C LYS A 121 45.07 24.21 -0.06
N LEU A 122 44.97 25.46 -0.51
CA LEU A 122 45.27 26.64 0.28
C LEU A 122 44.02 27.35 0.79
N LEU A 123 42.83 26.76 0.61
CA LEU A 123 41.60 27.40 1.05
C LEU A 123 41.33 27.16 2.54
N PRO A 124 40.67 28.12 3.21
CA PRO A 124 40.18 27.93 4.56
C PRO A 124 39.21 26.74 4.63
N LYS A 125 39.44 25.86 5.61
CA LYS A 125 38.53 24.74 5.93
C LYS A 125 37.19 25.22 6.52
N TYR A 126 37.22 26.38 7.16
CA TYR A 126 36.05 27.02 7.75
C TYR A 126 35.99 28.50 7.36
N ILE A 127 34.78 29.01 7.19
CA ILE A 127 34.51 30.42 6.89
C ILE A 127 33.65 31.03 8.00
N GLY A 128 33.90 32.32 8.27
CA GLY A 128 33.05 33.30 8.94
C GLY A 128 32.39 32.93 10.29
N PRO A 129 32.30 33.86 11.25
CA PRO A 129 31.37 33.68 12.36
C PRO A 129 29.94 33.94 11.87
N PHE A 130 29.15 32.87 11.74
CA PHE A 130 27.72 32.95 11.44
C PHE A 130 26.91 32.88 12.72
N ARG A 131 25.82 33.64 12.79
CA ARG A 131 24.87 33.55 13.90
C ARG A 131 23.89 32.43 13.63
N VAL A 132 23.70 31.55 14.61
CA VAL A 132 22.67 30.52 14.53
C VAL A 132 21.29 31.17 14.70
N CYS A 133 20.46 31.02 13.66
CA CYS A 133 19.05 31.40 13.67
C CYS A 133 18.21 30.12 13.73
N ILE A 134 17.18 30.11 14.58
CA ILE A 134 16.16 29.05 14.57
C ILE A 134 15.03 29.58 13.68
N ALA A 135 14.65 28.79 12.67
CA ALA A 135 13.57 29.09 11.74
C ALA A 135 12.21 28.74 12.34
#